data_AF-A0A1X2I1U2-F1
#
_entry.id   AF-A0A1X2I1U2-F1
#
_cell.length_a   1.000
_cell.length_b   1.000
_cell.length_c   1.000
_cell.angle_alpha   90.00
_cell.angle_beta   90.00
_cell.angle_gamma   90.00
#
_symmetry.space_group_name_H-M   'P 1'
#
loop_
_entity.id
_entity.type
_entity.pdbx_description
1 polymer ?
#
loop_
_entity_poly.entity_id
_entity_poly.type
_entity_poly.pdbx_seq_one_letter_code
_entity_poly.pdbx_strand_id
1 'polypeptide(L)'
;MARRLVTQSFCEMMLCSKASKNEDRFYAILPQTKYKDKTNQVPDWNINNMTSIKLKLFEILDTKDKLTLLFLAGFNRSSSRFELTADVLPTFATSSVSKSACNYFAADYPLNFDLDNKSTITLHPHARDSHLSYFLQLTPKTYSVADLSTNHPDYIDSSRGDYLDELADAMIEKTRNYLQLSTPVCIVCISYFDTSTSTYWESYRTLMKGALYLAGSFRENKWTLIKPYALSDEDLFDRGNKNGTVFNIY
;
A
#
# COMPACT_ATOMS: atom_id res chain seq x y z
N MET A 1 9.48 23.93 22.93
CA MET A 1 8.83 22.83 22.19
C MET A 1 9.45 22.50 20.82
N ALA A 2 10.46 23.23 20.32
CA ALA A 2 10.99 23.04 18.95
C ALA A 2 12.01 21.89 18.76
N ARG A 3 12.56 21.29 19.83
CA ARG A 3 13.65 20.29 19.72
C ARG A 3 13.22 18.82 19.50
N ARG A 4 11.92 18.51 19.47
CA ARG A 4 11.42 17.13 19.26
C ARG A 4 11.08 16.77 17.81
N LEU A 5 11.11 17.73 16.89
CA LEU A 5 10.72 17.54 15.49
C LEU A 5 11.76 16.80 14.65
N VAL A 6 13.02 16.72 15.10
CA VAL A 6 14.13 16.20 14.29
C VAL A 6 14.13 14.66 14.15
N THR A 7 13.41 13.93 15.01
CA THR A 7 13.42 12.46 14.99
C THR A 7 12.27 11.82 14.24
N GLN A 8 11.23 12.57 13.85
CA GLN A 8 10.03 12.00 13.23
C GLN A 8 10.08 12.16 11.71
N SER A 9 9.66 11.13 10.98
CA SER A 9 9.55 11.24 9.51
C SER A 9 8.45 12.21 9.11
N PHE A 10 8.53 12.74 7.89
CA PHE A 10 7.49 13.62 7.34
C PHE A 10 6.10 12.97 7.37
N CYS A 11 5.97 11.73 6.88
CA CYS A 11 4.71 10.99 6.90
C CYS A 11 4.20 10.76 8.33
N GLU A 12 5.08 10.47 9.28
CA GLU A 12 4.70 10.32 10.69
C GLU A 12 4.13 11.62 11.27
N MET A 13 4.79 12.75 11.02
CA MET A 13 4.31 14.05 11.47
C MET A 13 2.93 14.37 10.85
N MET A 14 2.78 14.13 9.54
CA MET A 14 1.53 14.42 8.83
C MET A 14 0.36 13.52 9.27
N LEU A 15 0.60 12.21 9.42
CA LEU A 15 -0.47 11.23 9.64
C LEU A 15 -0.77 11.03 11.12
N CYS A 16 0.23 11.06 12.01
CA CYS A 16 0.07 10.76 13.43
C CYS A 16 -0.01 11.99 14.34
N SER A 17 0.02 13.20 13.77
CA SER A 17 -0.17 14.45 14.51
C SER A 17 -1.51 14.47 15.27
N LYS A 18 -1.54 15.22 16.39
CA LYS A 18 -2.74 15.50 17.19
C LYS A 18 -3.22 16.95 17.02
N ALA A 19 -2.95 17.57 15.87
CA ALA A 19 -3.48 18.90 15.57
C ALA A 19 -5.02 18.90 15.63
N SER A 20 -5.60 19.98 16.15
CA SER A 20 -7.05 20.14 16.29
C SER A 20 -7.75 20.19 14.93
N LYS A 21 -7.16 20.87 13.94
CA LYS A 21 -7.60 20.83 12.54
C LYS A 21 -6.64 20.03 11.68
N ASN A 22 -7.18 19.41 10.63
CA ASN A 22 -6.41 18.64 9.66
C ASN A 22 -5.48 19.54 8.81
N GLU A 23 -5.93 20.75 8.45
CA GLU A 23 -5.13 21.73 7.72
C GLU A 23 -3.92 22.27 8.52
N ASP A 24 -4.05 22.42 9.84
CA ASP A 24 -2.99 22.95 10.72
C ASP A 24 -1.70 22.11 10.66
N ARG A 25 -1.85 20.81 10.35
CA ARG A 25 -0.73 19.91 10.12
C ARG A 25 0.18 20.42 9.01
N PHE A 26 -0.41 20.87 7.89
CA PHE A 26 0.34 21.35 6.75
C PHE A 26 1.06 22.67 7.06
N TYR A 27 0.41 23.61 7.75
CA TYR A 27 1.05 24.86 8.17
C TYR A 27 2.21 24.63 9.14
N ALA A 28 2.09 23.66 10.05
CA ALA A 28 3.14 23.36 11.01
C ALA A 28 4.32 22.60 10.38
N ILE A 29 4.05 21.67 9.45
CA ILE A 29 5.02 20.68 9.00
C ILE A 29 5.69 21.10 7.68
N LEU A 30 4.93 21.58 6.68
CA LEU A 30 5.51 21.89 5.36
C LEU A 30 6.71 22.85 5.41
N PRO A 31 6.69 23.95 6.20
CA PRO A 31 7.81 24.90 6.26
C PRO A 31 9.14 24.28 6.70
N GLN A 32 9.10 23.12 7.37
CA GLN A 32 10.27 22.42 7.91
C GLN A 32 10.78 21.31 6.98
N THR A 33 10.23 21.21 5.77
CA THR A 33 10.47 20.08 4.85
C THR A 33 10.93 20.57 3.48
N LYS A 34 11.26 19.63 2.59
CA LYS A 34 11.54 19.93 1.18
C LYS A 34 10.31 20.45 0.40
N TYR A 35 9.11 20.38 0.97
CA TYR A 35 7.84 20.81 0.38
C TYR A 35 7.37 22.20 0.86
N LYS A 36 8.26 23.00 1.46
CA LYS A 36 7.94 24.32 2.02
C LYS A 36 7.33 25.30 1.02
N ASP A 37 7.58 25.13 -0.27
CA ASP A 37 7.01 25.96 -1.34
C ASP A 37 5.50 25.76 -1.51
N LYS A 38 4.95 24.65 -0.99
CA LYS A 38 3.52 24.35 -1.03
C LYS A 38 2.70 25.02 0.07
N THR A 39 3.35 25.60 1.09
CA THR A 39 2.66 26.19 2.26
C THR A 39 1.63 27.25 1.89
N ASN A 40 1.92 28.09 0.89
CA ASN A 40 1.02 29.18 0.48
C ASN A 40 -0.25 28.69 -0.23
N GLN A 41 -0.30 27.42 -0.64
CA GLN A 41 -1.44 26.83 -1.34
C GLN A 41 -2.40 26.09 -0.40
N VAL A 42 -2.01 25.88 0.87
CA VAL A 42 -2.80 25.15 1.87
C VAL A 42 -4.23 25.69 2.02
N PRO A 43 -4.49 27.02 2.00
CA PRO A 43 -5.86 27.55 2.09
C PRO A 43 -6.81 27.02 1.01
N ASP A 44 -6.30 26.72 -0.19
CA ASP A 44 -7.12 26.34 -1.35
C ASP A 44 -7.42 24.83 -1.40
N TRP A 45 -6.82 24.03 -0.51
CA TRP A 45 -6.88 22.57 -0.57
C TRP A 45 -8.12 21.95 0.06
N ASN A 46 -8.91 22.72 0.84
CA ASN A 46 -10.12 22.25 1.50
C ASN A 46 -9.91 20.96 2.35
N ILE A 47 -8.84 20.92 3.16
CA ILE A 47 -8.48 19.77 3.98
C ILE A 47 -9.38 19.67 5.21
N ASN A 48 -10.34 18.74 5.17
CA ASN A 48 -11.34 18.55 6.23
C ASN A 48 -11.20 17.23 7.00
N ASN A 49 -10.53 16.21 6.46
CA ASN A 49 -10.44 14.87 7.05
C ASN A 49 -9.12 14.18 6.69
N MET A 50 -8.88 12.98 7.24
CA MET A 50 -7.64 12.22 6.99
C MET A 50 -7.52 11.76 5.53
N THR A 51 -8.65 11.45 4.88
CA THR A 51 -8.68 11.07 3.47
C THR A 51 -8.20 12.22 2.59
N SER A 52 -8.68 13.44 2.81
CA SER A 52 -8.23 14.63 2.07
C SER A 52 -6.76 14.98 2.35
N ILE A 53 -6.26 14.73 3.57
CA ILE A 53 -4.81 14.80 3.85
C ILE A 53 -4.04 13.85 2.92
N LYS A 54 -4.38 12.55 2.90
CA LYS A 54 -3.61 11.56 2.13
C LYS A 54 -3.69 11.77 0.62
N LEU A 55 -4.86 12.10 0.09
CA LEU A 55 -5.02 12.43 -1.32
C LEU A 55 -4.14 13.62 -1.70
N LYS A 56 -4.16 14.70 -0.89
CA LYS A 56 -3.31 15.87 -1.12
C LYS A 56 -1.82 15.55 -1.01
N LEU A 57 -1.43 14.67 -0.08
CA LEU A 57 -0.06 14.19 0.00
C LEU A 57 0.35 13.45 -1.30
N PHE A 58 -0.47 12.57 -1.84
CA PHE A 58 -0.16 11.92 -3.13
C PHE A 58 -0.03 12.91 -4.31
N GLU A 59 -0.67 14.07 -4.25
CA GLU A 59 -0.50 15.13 -5.25
C GLU A 59 0.85 15.85 -5.12
N ILE A 60 1.25 16.23 -3.90
CA ILE A 60 2.40 17.14 -3.69
C ILE A 60 3.75 16.44 -3.45
N LEU A 61 3.73 15.16 -3.04
CA LEU A 61 4.94 14.42 -2.70
C LEU A 61 5.75 14.03 -3.93
N ASP A 62 7.04 13.76 -3.73
CA ASP A 62 7.88 13.12 -4.74
C ASP A 62 7.65 11.60 -4.80
N THR A 63 8.24 10.93 -5.80
CA THR A 63 8.04 9.50 -6.04
C THR A 63 8.35 8.65 -4.80
N LYS A 64 9.45 8.91 -4.10
CA LYS A 64 9.86 8.13 -2.92
C LYS A 64 8.89 8.30 -1.76
N ASP A 65 8.45 9.52 -1.48
CA ASP A 65 7.53 9.78 -0.37
C ASP A 65 6.11 9.27 -0.69
N LYS A 66 5.68 9.29 -1.96
CA LYS A 66 4.42 8.65 -2.40
C LYS A 66 4.44 7.14 -2.20
N LEU A 67 5.53 6.47 -2.60
CA LEU A 67 5.72 5.03 -2.36
C LEU A 67 5.69 4.74 -0.86
N THR A 68 6.41 5.52 -0.06
CA THR A 68 6.41 5.38 1.40
C THR A 68 5.00 5.51 1.98
N LEU A 69 4.22 6.50 1.53
CA LEU A 69 2.83 6.69 1.95
C LEU A 69 1.94 5.49 1.58
N LEU A 70 2.07 4.95 0.37
CA LEU A 70 1.30 3.77 -0.08
C LEU A 70 1.64 2.54 0.76
N PHE A 71 2.92 2.26 0.96
CA PHE A 71 3.34 1.09 1.73
C PHE A 71 3.00 1.24 3.22
N LEU A 72 3.02 2.45 3.77
CA LEU A 72 2.51 2.72 5.11
C LEU A 72 1.00 2.44 5.23
N ALA A 73 0.22 2.72 4.18
CA ALA A 73 -1.20 2.40 4.14
C ALA A 73 -1.46 0.89 4.04
N GLY A 74 -0.62 0.15 3.31
CA GLY A 74 -0.65 -1.31 3.26
C GLY A 74 0.01 -2.02 4.45
N PHE A 75 0.76 -1.29 5.27
CA PHE A 75 1.56 -1.88 6.34
C PHE A 75 0.67 -2.43 7.46
N ASN A 76 0.70 -3.75 7.66
CA ASN A 76 -0.04 -4.41 8.71
C ASN A 76 0.85 -4.78 9.91
N ARG A 77 0.45 -4.36 11.10
CA ARG A 77 1.02 -4.82 12.38
C ARG A 77 -0.04 -5.40 13.32
N SER A 78 -1.31 -5.38 12.93
CA SER A 78 -2.39 -5.82 13.81
C SER A 78 -2.47 -7.34 13.84
N SER A 79 -2.49 -7.88 15.05
CA SER A 79 -2.75 -9.28 15.35
C SER A 79 -4.23 -9.67 15.29
N SER A 80 -5.13 -8.73 14.97
CA SER A 80 -6.58 -8.99 14.87
C SER A 80 -6.97 -9.41 13.45
N ARG A 81 -7.72 -10.51 13.36
CA ARG A 81 -8.14 -11.29 12.17
C ARG A 81 -8.54 -10.45 10.93
N PHE A 82 -8.38 -11.07 9.76
CA PHE A 82 -8.78 -10.66 8.41
C PHE A 82 -9.85 -9.55 8.34
N GLU A 83 -9.40 -8.33 8.08
CA GLU A 83 -10.28 -7.20 7.74
C GLU A 83 -10.05 -6.79 6.29
N LEU A 84 -11.00 -7.14 5.42
CA LEU A 84 -11.19 -6.44 4.15
C LEU A 84 -11.77 -5.06 4.46
N THR A 85 -10.96 -4.01 4.28
CA THR A 85 -11.37 -2.61 4.33
C THR A 85 -12.18 -2.26 3.07
N ALA A 86 -13.31 -2.93 2.85
CA ALA A 86 -14.20 -2.66 1.72
C ALA A 86 -15.09 -1.45 1.99
N ASP A 87 -14.48 -0.35 2.43
CA ASP A 87 -15.16 0.93 2.53
C ASP A 87 -15.19 1.59 1.13
N VAL A 88 -16.19 2.44 0.93
CA VAL A 88 -16.53 3.14 -0.33
C VAL A 88 -15.41 4.04 -0.88
N LEU A 89 -14.34 4.23 -0.12
CA LEU A 89 -13.21 5.10 -0.46
C LEU A 89 -11.99 4.28 -0.84
N PRO A 90 -11.08 4.84 -1.65
CA PRO A 90 -9.91 4.10 -2.07
C PRO A 90 -9.12 3.63 -0.84
N THR A 91 -8.80 2.35 -0.83
CA THR A 91 -8.33 1.64 0.37
C THR A 91 -7.05 2.27 0.94
N PHE A 92 -6.18 2.81 0.07
CA PHE A 92 -4.96 3.51 0.50
C PHE A 92 -5.25 4.82 1.26
N ALA A 93 -6.30 5.54 0.88
CA ALA A 93 -6.63 6.84 1.47
C ALA A 93 -7.32 6.69 2.83
N THR A 94 -8.03 5.59 3.07
CA THR A 94 -8.73 5.31 4.34
C THR A 94 -7.94 4.48 5.33
N SER A 95 -6.94 3.70 4.89
CA SER A 95 -6.17 2.80 5.78
C SER A 95 -5.51 3.51 6.97
N SER A 96 -5.64 2.97 8.18
CA SER A 96 -4.96 3.53 9.35
C SER A 96 -3.45 3.29 9.28
N VAL A 97 -2.65 4.36 9.47
CA VAL A 97 -1.19 4.25 9.48
C VAL A 97 -0.68 4.24 10.92
N SER A 98 0.01 3.18 11.32
CA SER A 98 0.60 3.09 12.65
C SER A 98 1.92 3.88 12.71
N LYS A 99 2.15 4.61 13.81
CA LYS A 99 3.41 5.33 14.07
C LYS A 99 4.63 4.41 13.93
N SER A 100 4.48 3.16 14.36
CA SER A 100 5.57 2.19 14.34
C SER A 100 5.94 1.67 12.94
N ALA A 101 5.05 1.84 11.96
CA ALA A 101 5.31 1.50 10.57
C ALA A 101 6.32 2.45 9.92
N CYS A 102 6.29 3.74 10.30
CA CYS A 102 7.14 4.78 9.74
C CYS A 102 8.65 4.51 9.88
N ASN A 103 9.05 3.74 10.90
CA ASN A 103 10.45 3.43 11.15
C ASN A 103 11.03 2.38 10.17
N TYR A 104 10.19 1.62 9.45
CA TYR A 104 10.67 0.55 8.57
C TYR A 104 11.14 1.03 7.21
N PHE A 105 10.55 2.11 6.70
CA PHE A 105 10.84 2.64 5.37
C PHE A 105 11.96 3.69 5.39
N ALA A 106 12.66 3.84 6.52
CA ALA A 106 13.78 4.76 6.67
C ALA A 106 15.14 4.15 6.27
N ALA A 107 15.19 2.87 5.90
CA ALA A 107 16.43 2.18 5.61
C ALA A 107 16.94 2.44 4.17
N ASP A 108 18.26 2.54 4.01
CA ASP A 108 18.95 2.82 2.74
C ASP A 108 19.15 1.57 1.87
N TYR A 109 18.11 0.75 1.74
CA TYR A 109 18.14 -0.41 0.83
C TYR A 109 17.70 -0.01 -0.58
N PRO A 110 18.20 -0.71 -1.63
CA PRO A 110 17.71 -0.54 -2.99
C PRO A 110 16.19 -0.75 -3.06
N LEU A 111 15.49 0.13 -3.77
CA LEU A 111 14.04 0.06 -3.92
C LEU A 111 13.64 -0.77 -5.13
N ASN A 112 12.51 -1.46 -5.02
CA ASN A 112 11.87 -2.20 -6.12
C ASN A 112 11.15 -1.27 -7.12
N PHE A 113 11.63 -0.02 -7.25
CA PHE A 113 10.98 1.04 -7.99
C PHE A 113 12.02 1.92 -8.67
N ASP A 114 11.65 2.47 -9.81
CA ASP A 114 12.44 3.51 -10.49
C ASP A 114 12.03 4.87 -9.91
N LEU A 115 12.93 5.49 -9.15
CA LEU A 115 12.67 6.80 -8.54
C LEU A 115 12.76 7.97 -9.52
N ASP A 116 13.51 7.79 -10.62
CA ASP A 116 13.69 8.80 -11.65
C ASP A 116 12.47 8.86 -12.58
N ASN A 117 11.71 7.77 -12.68
CA ASN A 117 10.45 7.72 -13.39
C ASN A 117 9.29 8.28 -12.55
N LYS A 118 8.82 9.47 -12.91
CA LYS A 118 7.65 10.11 -12.25
C LYS A 118 6.33 9.35 -12.44
N SER A 119 6.26 8.45 -13.43
CA SER A 119 5.10 7.60 -13.69
C SER A 119 5.09 6.32 -12.85
N THR A 120 6.13 6.08 -12.04
CA THR A 120 6.21 4.93 -11.13
C THR A 120 5.03 4.86 -10.17
N ILE A 121 4.55 6.01 -9.69
CA ILE A 121 3.33 6.11 -8.90
C ILE A 121 2.57 7.40 -9.20
N THR A 122 1.36 7.28 -9.73
CA THR A 122 0.51 8.42 -10.09
C THR A 122 -0.91 8.25 -9.54
N LEU A 123 -1.50 9.36 -9.09
CA LEU A 123 -2.88 9.41 -8.63
C LEU A 123 -3.76 9.88 -9.79
N HIS A 124 -4.80 9.11 -10.09
CA HIS A 124 -5.75 9.43 -11.14
C HIS A 124 -7.15 9.62 -10.57
N PRO A 125 -7.86 10.69 -10.94
CA PRO A 125 -9.29 10.76 -10.71
C PRO A 125 -9.98 9.73 -11.60
N HIS A 126 -10.99 9.04 -11.07
CA HIS A 126 -11.81 8.17 -11.88
C HIS A 126 -12.88 9.00 -12.62
N ALA A 127 -13.21 8.62 -13.85
CA ALA A 127 -14.26 9.28 -14.61
C ALA A 127 -15.65 9.03 -13.97
N ARG A 128 -16.58 9.97 -14.20
CA ARG A 128 -17.79 10.31 -13.44
C ARG A 128 -18.81 9.21 -13.06
N ASP A 129 -18.59 7.95 -13.43
CA ASP A 129 -19.64 6.91 -13.38
C ASP A 129 -19.35 5.74 -12.44
N SER A 130 -18.28 5.79 -11.63
CA SER A 130 -18.05 4.77 -10.59
C SER A 130 -17.94 5.36 -9.19
N HIS A 131 -18.40 4.57 -8.22
CA HIS A 131 -18.34 4.87 -6.79
C HIS A 131 -16.90 5.05 -6.28
N LEU A 132 -15.90 4.62 -7.05
CA LEU A 132 -14.48 4.77 -6.77
C LEU A 132 -14.00 6.09 -7.35
N SER A 133 -13.72 7.10 -6.52
CA SER A 133 -13.38 8.45 -7.00
C SER A 133 -11.94 8.60 -7.50
N TYR A 134 -11.03 7.74 -7.05
CA TYR A 134 -9.60 7.80 -7.38
C TYR A 134 -9.01 6.40 -7.49
N PHE A 135 -7.93 6.26 -8.25
CA PHE A 135 -7.06 5.09 -8.20
C PHE A 135 -5.59 5.51 -8.28
N LEU A 136 -4.72 4.69 -7.71
CA LEU A 136 -3.27 4.83 -7.86
C LEU A 136 -2.79 3.90 -8.97
N GLN A 137 -2.06 4.43 -9.92
CA GLN A 137 -1.30 3.63 -10.86
C GLN A 137 0.09 3.38 -10.28
N LEU A 138 0.51 2.12 -10.16
CA LEU A 138 1.81 1.72 -9.60
C LEU A 138 2.58 0.84 -10.58
N THR A 139 3.89 1.08 -10.73
CA THR A 139 4.78 0.31 -11.60
C THR A 139 6.02 -0.16 -10.82
N PRO A 140 5.99 -1.36 -10.21
CA PRO A 140 7.17 -1.94 -9.58
C PRO A 140 8.13 -2.52 -10.64
N LYS A 141 9.39 -2.76 -10.26
CA LYS A 141 10.34 -3.52 -11.10
C LYS A 141 9.94 -5.00 -11.11
N THR A 142 9.68 -5.57 -9.94
CA THR A 142 9.27 -6.98 -9.77
C THR A 142 8.04 -7.12 -8.89
N TYR A 143 7.32 -8.23 -9.03
CA TYR A 143 6.26 -8.65 -8.14
C TYR A 143 6.14 -10.17 -8.17
N SER A 144 5.49 -10.74 -7.16
CA SER A 144 5.19 -12.17 -7.07
C SER A 144 3.68 -12.39 -7.11
N VAL A 145 3.24 -13.54 -7.61
CA VAL A 145 1.82 -13.93 -7.64
C VAL A 145 1.64 -15.10 -6.71
N ALA A 146 0.70 -15.01 -5.77
CA ALA A 146 0.36 -16.14 -4.93
C ALA A 146 -0.37 -17.20 -5.77
N ASP A 147 0.08 -18.45 -5.70
CA ASP A 147 -0.65 -19.56 -6.28
C ASP A 147 -1.61 -20.11 -5.22
N LEU A 148 -2.89 -19.81 -5.37
CA LEU A 148 -3.93 -20.30 -4.48
C LEU A 148 -4.47 -21.67 -4.93
N SER A 149 -4.03 -22.19 -6.08
CA SER A 149 -4.57 -23.42 -6.67
C SER A 149 -3.83 -24.68 -6.25
N THR A 150 -2.61 -24.54 -5.74
CA THR A 150 -1.80 -25.64 -5.27
C THR A 150 -2.15 -25.94 -3.82
N ASN A 151 -3.22 -26.73 -3.64
CA ASN A 151 -3.35 -27.59 -2.46
C ASN A 151 -2.03 -28.34 -2.33
N HIS A 152 -1.14 -27.94 -1.42
CA HIS A 152 0.05 -28.70 -1.10
C HIS A 152 -0.38 -29.76 -0.07
N PRO A 153 -0.70 -31.01 -0.50
CA PRO A 153 -1.37 -31.99 0.36
C PRO A 153 -0.49 -32.48 1.52
N ASP A 154 0.81 -32.22 1.47
CA ASP A 154 1.79 -32.91 2.32
C ASP A 154 2.22 -32.13 3.57
N TYR A 155 1.76 -30.89 3.79
CA TYR A 155 2.34 -30.04 4.85
C TYR A 155 1.35 -29.40 5.84
N ILE A 156 0.04 -29.61 5.69
CA ILE A 156 -0.94 -28.96 6.56
C ILE A 156 -1.61 -30.00 7.46
N ASP A 157 -1.42 -29.83 8.77
CA ASP A 157 -2.30 -30.35 9.82
C ASP A 157 -3.75 -30.07 9.39
N SER A 158 -4.47 -31.14 9.02
CA SER A 158 -5.74 -31.12 8.28
C SER A 158 -6.83 -30.25 8.89
N SER A 159 -6.68 -29.82 10.15
CA SER A 159 -7.60 -28.93 10.83
C SER A 159 -7.47 -27.44 10.45
N ARG A 160 -6.33 -27.01 9.90
CA ARG A 160 -6.06 -25.59 9.59
C ARG A 160 -6.29 -25.22 8.12
N GLY A 161 -6.27 -26.19 7.21
CA GLY A 161 -6.46 -25.98 5.78
C GLY A 161 -7.86 -25.48 5.44
N ASP A 162 -8.89 -26.23 5.84
CA ASP A 162 -10.29 -25.96 5.47
C ASP A 162 -10.76 -24.53 5.84
N TYR A 163 -10.31 -23.99 6.98
CA TYR A 163 -10.67 -22.64 7.41
C TYR A 163 -10.00 -21.54 6.57
N LEU A 164 -8.77 -21.77 6.11
CA LEU A 164 -8.04 -20.80 5.30
C LEU A 164 -8.60 -20.75 3.88
N ASP A 165 -9.04 -21.89 3.35
CA ASP A 165 -9.66 -21.99 2.02
C ASP A 165 -11.01 -21.25 1.99
N GLU A 166 -11.90 -21.50 2.96
CA GLU A 166 -13.19 -20.79 3.05
C GLU A 166 -13.01 -19.27 3.13
N LEU A 167 -11.98 -18.84 3.86
CA LEU A 167 -11.67 -17.43 4.03
C LEU A 167 -11.04 -16.80 2.78
N ALA A 168 -10.18 -17.54 2.09
CA ALA A 168 -9.62 -17.12 0.82
C ALA A 168 -10.73 -16.96 -0.23
N ASP A 169 -11.65 -17.91 -0.31
CA ASP A 169 -12.83 -17.85 -1.18
C ASP A 169 -13.72 -16.65 -0.85
N ALA A 170 -14.03 -16.42 0.43
CA ALA A 170 -14.82 -15.26 0.86
C ALA A 170 -14.12 -13.93 0.50
N MET A 171 -12.79 -13.86 0.63
CA MET A 171 -12.01 -12.69 0.23
C MET A 171 -12.02 -12.48 -1.29
N ILE A 172 -11.87 -13.56 -2.06
CA ILE A 172 -11.92 -13.54 -3.53
C ILE A 172 -13.30 -13.04 -3.99
N GLU A 173 -14.38 -13.59 -3.43
CA GLU A 173 -15.75 -13.19 -3.75
C GLU A 173 -15.99 -11.72 -3.39
N LYS A 174 -15.60 -11.30 -2.18
CA LYS A 174 -15.72 -9.90 -1.74
C LYS A 174 -14.94 -8.94 -2.65
N THR A 175 -13.72 -9.31 -3.05
CA THR A 175 -12.89 -8.53 -3.98
C THR A 175 -13.54 -8.44 -5.34
N ARG A 176 -14.05 -9.56 -5.87
CA ARG A 176 -14.77 -9.63 -7.14
C ARG A 176 -15.97 -8.70 -7.15
N ASN A 177 -16.78 -8.74 -6.09
CA ASN A 177 -17.97 -7.90 -5.96
C ASN A 177 -17.61 -6.42 -5.82
N TYR A 178 -16.60 -6.09 -5.01
CA TYR A 178 -16.15 -4.70 -4.80
C TYR A 178 -15.61 -4.07 -6.09
N LEU A 179 -14.71 -4.75 -6.80
CA LEU A 179 -14.09 -4.26 -8.04
C LEU A 179 -14.93 -4.50 -9.30
N GLN A 180 -16.06 -5.21 -9.16
CA GLN A 180 -16.96 -5.64 -10.23
C GLN A 180 -16.20 -6.44 -11.31
N LEU A 181 -15.43 -7.43 -10.86
CA LEU A 181 -14.59 -8.26 -11.73
C LEU A 181 -15.42 -9.35 -12.41
N SER A 182 -15.18 -9.53 -13.69
CA SER A 182 -15.70 -10.62 -14.53
C SER A 182 -14.74 -11.81 -14.65
N THR A 183 -13.52 -11.64 -14.17
CA THR A 183 -12.39 -12.57 -14.35
C THR A 183 -11.90 -13.14 -13.02
N PRO A 184 -11.11 -14.23 -13.04
CA PRO A 184 -10.52 -14.78 -11.82
C PRO A 184 -9.69 -13.74 -11.06
N VAL A 185 -9.79 -13.78 -9.74
CA VAL A 185 -9.01 -12.93 -8.84
C VAL A 185 -7.66 -13.58 -8.61
N CYS A 186 -6.59 -12.80 -8.68
CA CYS A 186 -5.24 -13.17 -8.30
C CYS A 186 -4.81 -12.35 -7.10
N ILE A 187 -3.90 -12.91 -6.30
CA ILE A 187 -3.19 -12.15 -5.27
C ILE A 187 -1.78 -11.86 -5.75
N VAL A 188 -1.37 -10.60 -5.62
CA VAL A 188 -0.04 -10.13 -5.97
C VAL A 188 0.64 -9.57 -4.73
N CYS A 189 1.93 -9.90 -4.58
CA CYS A 189 2.81 -9.34 -3.57
C CYS A 189 3.85 -8.43 -4.25
N ILE A 190 3.97 -7.20 -3.77
CA ILE A 190 4.95 -6.21 -4.25
C ILE A 190 5.81 -5.79 -3.07
N SER A 191 7.11 -6.10 -3.10
CA SER A 191 8.04 -5.64 -2.07
C SER A 191 8.39 -4.16 -2.26
N TYR A 192 8.60 -3.43 -1.17
CA TYR A 192 9.12 -2.06 -1.19
C TYR A 192 10.57 -2.02 -1.66
N PHE A 193 11.34 -2.98 -1.17
CA PHE A 193 12.76 -3.14 -1.42
C PHE A 193 13.03 -4.15 -2.52
N ASP A 194 14.12 -3.95 -3.23
CA ASP A 194 14.55 -4.83 -4.31
C ASP A 194 15.17 -6.11 -3.74
N THR A 195 14.38 -7.18 -3.74
CA THR A 195 14.75 -8.48 -3.19
C THR A 195 15.80 -9.20 -4.03
N SER A 196 16.03 -8.78 -5.28
CA SER A 196 17.03 -9.40 -6.16
C SER A 196 18.48 -9.17 -5.68
N THR A 197 18.70 -8.12 -4.90
CA THR A 197 20.02 -7.72 -4.41
C THR A 197 20.37 -8.26 -3.03
N SER A 198 19.40 -8.84 -2.33
CA SER A 198 19.50 -9.16 -0.91
C SER A 198 19.82 -10.64 -0.68
N THR A 199 20.64 -10.92 0.34
CA THR A 199 20.86 -12.30 0.79
C THR A 199 19.55 -12.88 1.34
N TYR A 200 19.34 -14.19 1.18
CA TYR A 200 18.08 -14.87 1.53
C TYR A 200 17.49 -14.45 2.90
N TRP A 201 18.33 -14.32 3.94
CA TRP A 201 17.90 -13.95 5.30
C TRP A 201 17.53 -12.47 5.47
N GLU A 202 18.24 -11.58 4.79
CA GLU A 202 17.89 -10.16 4.76
C GLU A 202 16.60 -9.95 3.96
N SER A 203 16.41 -10.74 2.90
CA SER A 203 15.20 -10.71 2.08
C SER A 203 13.98 -11.10 2.90
N TYR A 204 14.09 -12.15 3.73
CA TYR A 204 12.99 -12.60 4.60
C TYR A 204 12.50 -11.51 5.57
N ARG A 205 13.41 -10.89 6.31
CA ARG A 205 13.03 -9.81 7.24
C ARG A 205 12.47 -8.58 6.53
N THR A 206 12.94 -8.34 5.32
CA THR A 206 12.58 -7.16 4.51
C THR A 206 11.22 -7.35 3.82
N LEU A 207 10.95 -8.54 3.29
CA LEU A 207 9.66 -8.96 2.71
C LEU A 207 8.54 -8.81 3.74
N MET A 208 8.70 -9.41 4.91
CA MET A 208 7.71 -9.41 5.98
C MET A 208 7.34 -8.01 6.51
N LYS A 209 8.20 -7.01 6.28
CA LYS A 209 8.06 -5.66 6.86
C LYS A 209 7.77 -4.58 5.83
N GLY A 210 7.77 -4.92 4.54
CA GLY A 210 7.66 -3.93 3.48
C GLY A 210 6.96 -4.46 2.24
N ALA A 211 6.12 -5.48 2.35
CA ALA A 211 5.31 -5.97 1.24
C ALA A 211 3.95 -5.27 1.18
N LEU A 212 3.50 -5.01 -0.04
CA LEU A 212 2.15 -4.60 -0.40
C LEU A 212 1.45 -5.80 -1.01
N TYR A 213 0.26 -6.15 -0.51
CA TYR A 213 -0.53 -7.22 -1.07
C TYR A 213 -1.78 -6.68 -1.75
N LEU A 214 -2.02 -7.15 -2.96
CA LEU A 214 -3.11 -6.73 -3.81
C LEU A 214 -3.96 -7.94 -4.17
N ALA A 215 -5.28 -7.80 -4.13
CA ALA A 215 -6.20 -8.74 -4.76
C ALA A 215 -6.87 -8.05 -5.94
N GLY A 216 -6.94 -8.73 -7.08
CA GLY A 216 -7.47 -8.11 -8.30
C GLY A 216 -7.38 -8.99 -9.53
N SER A 217 -7.46 -8.38 -10.70
CA SER A 217 -7.39 -9.09 -11.99
C SER A 217 -6.35 -8.45 -12.90
N PHE A 218 -5.49 -9.28 -13.49
CA PHE A 218 -4.57 -8.84 -14.54
C PHE A 218 -5.30 -8.41 -15.82
N ARG A 219 -6.39 -9.11 -16.18
CA ARG A 219 -7.12 -8.84 -17.43
C ARG A 219 -7.86 -7.51 -17.39
N GLU A 220 -8.42 -7.18 -16.23
CA GLU A 220 -9.17 -5.93 -16.03
C GLU A 220 -8.28 -4.81 -15.46
N ASN A 221 -7.09 -5.15 -14.99
CA ASN A 221 -6.14 -4.29 -14.29
C ASN A 221 -6.82 -3.44 -13.21
N LYS A 222 -7.59 -4.09 -12.35
CA LYS A 222 -8.18 -3.47 -11.15
C LYS A 222 -7.72 -4.26 -9.95
N TRP A 223 -7.20 -3.53 -8.97
CA TRP A 223 -6.59 -4.09 -7.78
C TRP A 223 -7.09 -3.36 -6.55
N THR A 224 -7.12 -4.04 -5.42
CA THR A 224 -7.38 -3.39 -4.13
C THR A 224 -6.41 -3.92 -3.08
N LEU A 225 -6.13 -3.10 -2.06
CA LEU A 225 -5.24 -3.49 -0.97
C LEU A 225 -5.91 -4.59 -0.13
N ILE A 226 -5.16 -5.64 0.14
CA ILE A 226 -5.55 -6.68 1.08
C ILE A 226 -4.54 -6.80 2.20
N LYS A 227 -4.99 -7.31 3.34
CA LYS A 227 -4.14 -7.70 4.47
C LYS A 227 -4.13 -9.22 4.54
N PRO A 228 -3.14 -9.91 3.98
CA PRO A 228 -3.05 -11.35 4.13
C PRO A 228 -2.58 -11.66 5.55
N TYR A 229 -3.34 -12.50 6.25
CA TYR A 229 -2.97 -12.96 7.60
C TYR A 229 -2.37 -14.36 7.61
N ALA A 230 -2.26 -15.01 6.45
CA ALA A 230 -1.88 -16.42 6.39
C ALA A 230 -1.13 -16.86 5.12
N LEU A 231 -0.82 -15.95 4.18
CA LEU A 231 0.04 -16.34 3.07
C LEU A 231 1.44 -16.56 3.64
N SER A 232 1.89 -17.80 3.60
CA SER A 232 3.29 -18.09 3.85
C SER A 232 4.10 -17.56 2.67
N ASP A 233 5.36 -17.20 2.90
CA ASP A 233 6.25 -16.81 1.79
C ASP A 233 6.44 -17.95 0.79
N GLU A 234 6.24 -19.21 1.22
CA GLU A 234 6.31 -20.40 0.37
C GLU A 234 5.18 -20.44 -0.66
N ASP A 235 4.04 -19.79 -0.37
CA ASP A 235 2.90 -19.67 -1.31
C ASP A 235 3.14 -18.61 -2.39
N LEU A 236 4.17 -17.76 -2.21
CA LEU A 236 4.55 -16.72 -3.17
C LEU A 236 5.57 -17.29 -4.16
N PHE A 237 5.08 -17.75 -5.30
CA PHE A 237 5.96 -18.12 -6.39
C PHE A 237 6.57 -16.86 -7.01
N ASP A 238 7.90 -16.87 -7.14
CA ASP A 238 8.63 -15.92 -7.97
C ASP A 238 8.42 -16.26 -9.45
N ARG A 239 7.18 -16.09 -9.93
CA ARG A 239 6.92 -16.01 -11.37
C ARG A 239 7.48 -14.69 -11.84
N GLY A 240 8.79 -14.71 -12.10
CA GLY A 240 9.62 -13.60 -12.55
C GLY A 240 8.87 -12.70 -13.51
N ASN A 241 8.53 -11.52 -13.03
CA ASN A 241 7.78 -10.56 -13.79
C ASN A 241 8.70 -9.81 -14.77
N LYS A 242 8.15 -9.56 -15.96
CA LYS A 242 8.72 -8.73 -17.00
C LYS A 242 8.58 -7.26 -16.58
N ASN A 243 9.65 -6.49 -16.74
CA ASN A 243 9.65 -5.04 -16.54
C ASN A 243 8.41 -4.37 -17.17
N GLY A 244 7.75 -3.48 -16.43
CA GLY A 244 6.73 -2.57 -16.98
C GLY A 244 5.26 -2.92 -16.70
N THR A 245 4.96 -3.91 -15.85
CA THR A 245 3.57 -4.15 -15.42
C THR A 245 3.05 -3.00 -14.56
N VAL A 246 1.82 -2.60 -14.83
CA VAL A 246 1.15 -1.46 -14.20
C VAL A 246 -0.06 -1.96 -13.40
N PHE A 247 -0.20 -1.54 -12.16
CA PHE A 247 -1.31 -1.88 -11.27
C PHE A 247 -2.19 -0.65 -11.01
N ASN A 248 -3.47 -0.69 -11.39
CA ASN A 248 -4.45 0.33 -10.96
C ASN A 248 -5.12 -0.10 -9.65
N ILE A 249 -4.72 0.53 -8.56
CA ILE A 249 -5.14 0.25 -7.20
C ILE A 249 -6.28 1.19 -6.81
N TYR A 250 -7.45 0.61 -6.60
CA TYR A 250 -8.67 1.25 -6.13
C TYR A 250 -8.78 1.08 -4.61
#